data_AF-A0A0F2TBZ3-F1
#
_entry.id   AF-A0A0F2TBZ3-F1
#
_cell.length_a   1.000
_cell.length_b   1.000
_cell.length_c   1.000
_cell.angle_alpha   90.00
_cell.angle_beta   90.00
_cell.angle_gamma   90.00
#
_symmetry.space_group_name_H-M   'P 1'
#
loop_
_entity.id
_entity.type
_entity.pdbx_description
1 polymer ?
#
loop_
_entity_poly.entity_id
_entity_poly.type
_entity_poly.pdbx_seq_one_letter_code
_entity_poly.pdbx_strand_id
1 'polypeptide(L)'
;MYELNRVRLYSIGPAGARYADTVLDLRGVGEPVADPAPQQIGLFGEDPDGPVRRPAPAGVLFLENGGGKSVLLKLIFSVMLPGHRNTLGGASSGVLRKFLLADDCGHVALEWQHTVTGELIVVGKVSEWRGRQVSSDPRKFAETWYSFRPGPGLTLDSLPVAERVSLAGDQKARGRRRTMKGFRDAMAEAGKAHPHLDLVFEDGHDRWTEHLGELGLDPELFRYQREMNADEGEAAGLFAVKHDSDFTDLLLRAVTDTRDTDGLADLVHGFAAKLGRRAELTAERDFTAGSLDLLERIAEATVARESVREAHRTAERRTRRLAQALGTRAAAERDRAQDLAIEVAAAASAVTAAEADRTRHSLIVDELTYRHASLGLAAATTDAAALRRELTDARTLHSAWQAAEAVLRHRAAADRVARVAAAIREAELDAAPALAARARAASALARALEAAAAAAEARADTEEQRASELQEDGAKAQSDATEAATAAQKARSESEHLRQRLAEVEQ
;
A
#
# COMPACT_ATOMS: atom_id res chain seq x y z
N MET A 1 -8.39 -26.85 75.63
CA MET A 1 -7.32 -27.41 76.50
C MET A 1 -7.64 -28.88 76.71
N TYR A 2 -6.62 -29.74 76.75
CA TYR A 2 -6.80 -31.18 76.91
C TYR A 2 -6.28 -31.65 78.26
N GLU A 3 -6.96 -32.62 78.87
CA GLU A 3 -6.57 -33.27 80.13
C GLU A 3 -6.29 -34.75 79.90
N LEU A 4 -5.29 -35.29 80.60
CA LEU A 4 -4.90 -36.69 80.45
C LEU A 4 -6.00 -37.58 81.04
N ASN A 5 -6.64 -38.35 80.17
CA ASN A 5 -7.80 -39.15 80.50
C ASN A 5 -7.43 -40.59 80.89
N ARG A 6 -6.53 -41.20 80.11
CA ARG A 6 -6.06 -42.57 80.34
C ARG A 6 -4.64 -42.75 79.82
N VAL A 7 -3.90 -43.69 80.40
CA VAL A 7 -2.57 -44.10 79.94
C VAL A 7 -2.55 -45.60 79.78
N ARG A 8 -2.18 -46.11 78.60
CA ARG A 8 -1.92 -47.53 78.36
C ARG A 8 -0.45 -47.76 78.07
N LEU A 9 0.15 -48.68 78.82
CA LEU A 9 1.52 -49.13 78.68
C LEU A 9 1.55 -50.61 78.32
N TYR A 10 2.21 -50.97 77.23
CA TYR A 10 2.29 -52.36 76.76
C TYR A 10 3.74 -52.74 76.48
N SER A 11 4.16 -53.88 77.01
CA SER A 11 5.51 -54.45 76.87
C SER A 11 6.65 -53.42 77.00
N ILE A 12 6.62 -52.60 78.05
CA ILE A 12 7.61 -51.54 78.27
C ILE A 12 7.91 -51.36 79.77
N GLY A 13 9.12 -50.94 80.11
CA GLY A 13 9.59 -50.75 81.50
C GLY A 13 10.83 -51.57 81.83
N PRO A 14 11.52 -51.26 82.94
CA PRO A 14 12.69 -52.01 83.40
C PRO A 14 12.30 -53.45 83.75
N ALA A 15 13.26 -54.37 83.68
CA ALA A 15 13.03 -55.81 83.90
C ALA A 15 12.31 -56.14 85.23
N GLY A 16 12.58 -55.39 86.31
CA GLY A 16 11.97 -55.61 87.63
C GLY A 16 10.62 -54.92 87.88
N ALA A 17 10.18 -54.01 87.01
CA ALA A 17 8.92 -53.26 87.16
C ALA A 17 8.30 -53.01 85.78
N ARG A 18 8.01 -54.10 85.07
CA ARG A 18 7.58 -54.09 83.67
C ARG A 18 6.07 -53.92 83.54
N TYR A 19 5.65 -53.01 82.68
CA TYR A 19 4.25 -52.84 82.29
C TYR A 19 3.93 -53.80 81.13
N ALA A 20 3.31 -54.94 81.46
CA ALA A 20 2.98 -55.97 80.47
C ALA A 20 1.81 -55.53 79.56
N ASP A 21 0.70 -55.12 80.16
CA ASP A 21 -0.43 -54.40 79.54
C ASP A 21 -1.18 -53.73 80.69
N THR A 22 -0.84 -52.47 80.96
CA THR A 22 -1.32 -51.74 82.13
C THR A 22 -2.05 -50.50 81.65
N VAL A 23 -3.29 -50.33 82.11
CA VAL A 23 -4.09 -49.13 81.84
C VAL A 23 -4.30 -48.38 83.15
N LEU A 24 -3.84 -47.13 83.19
CA LEU A 24 -4.21 -46.16 84.21
C LEU A 24 -5.43 -45.41 83.72
N ASP A 25 -6.52 -45.49 84.46
CA ASP A 25 -7.80 -44.86 84.12
C ASP A 25 -8.06 -43.68 85.05
N LEU A 26 -8.12 -42.47 84.50
CA LEU A 26 -8.38 -41.23 85.24
C LEU A 26 -9.78 -40.67 84.94
N ARG A 27 -10.61 -41.39 84.18
CA ARG A 27 -11.94 -40.95 83.74
C ARG A 27 -12.94 -40.77 84.88
N GLY A 28 -13.95 -39.93 84.64
CA GLY A 28 -15.23 -40.01 85.37
C GLY A 28 -15.27 -39.35 86.75
N VAL A 29 -14.18 -38.71 87.19
CA VAL A 29 -14.06 -38.17 88.57
C VAL A 29 -14.27 -36.66 88.64
N GLY A 30 -13.81 -35.91 87.63
CA GLY A 30 -13.83 -34.45 87.65
C GLY A 30 -15.22 -33.83 87.46
N GLU A 31 -15.23 -32.51 87.29
CA GLU A 31 -16.43 -31.75 86.95
C GLU A 31 -17.03 -32.21 85.61
N PRO A 32 -18.37 -32.13 85.42
CA PRO A 32 -19.00 -32.36 84.13
C PRO A 32 -18.41 -31.49 83.02
N VAL A 33 -18.30 -32.04 81.82
CA VAL A 33 -17.92 -31.31 80.61
C VAL A 33 -19.02 -30.30 80.26
N ALA A 34 -18.64 -29.07 79.94
CA ALA A 34 -19.58 -27.96 79.78
C ALA A 34 -20.45 -28.06 78.51
N ASP A 35 -19.89 -28.55 77.40
CA ASP A 35 -20.57 -28.64 76.10
C ASP A 35 -20.22 -29.97 75.41
N PRO A 36 -20.68 -31.12 75.93
CA PRO A 36 -20.29 -32.42 75.41
C PRO A 36 -20.82 -32.64 73.99
N ALA A 37 -19.97 -33.20 73.12
CA ALA A 37 -20.39 -33.60 71.78
C ALA A 37 -21.60 -34.57 71.84
N PRO A 38 -22.55 -34.50 70.88
CA PRO A 38 -23.77 -35.31 70.93
C PRO A 38 -23.45 -36.80 70.97
N GLN A 39 -23.83 -37.48 72.05
CA GLN A 39 -23.74 -38.94 72.13
C GLN A 39 -24.97 -39.55 71.46
N GLN A 40 -24.75 -40.64 70.71
CA GLN A 40 -25.85 -41.36 70.07
C GLN A 40 -26.59 -42.15 71.14
N ILE A 41 -27.72 -41.60 71.61
CA ILE A 41 -28.58 -42.22 72.62
C ILE A 41 -28.96 -43.62 72.13
N GLY A 42 -28.73 -44.64 72.95
CA GLY A 42 -29.16 -46.01 72.64
C GLY A 42 -30.66 -46.06 72.30
N LEU A 43 -31.07 -46.96 71.41
CA LEU A 43 -32.45 -47.11 70.93
C LEU A 43 -33.50 -47.32 72.05
N PHE A 44 -33.05 -47.54 73.29
CA PHE A 44 -33.84 -47.65 74.51
C PHE A 44 -33.38 -46.65 75.60
N GLY A 45 -33.36 -45.36 75.29
CA GLY A 45 -33.81 -44.25 76.17
C GLY A 45 -33.21 -44.02 77.57
N GLU A 46 -32.27 -44.80 78.06
CA GLU A 46 -31.56 -44.54 79.33
C GLU A 46 -30.05 -44.66 79.10
N ASP A 47 -29.32 -43.54 79.26
CA ASP A 47 -27.85 -43.56 79.35
C ASP A 47 -27.46 -44.13 80.72
N PRO A 48 -26.80 -45.31 80.78
CA PRO A 48 -26.42 -45.93 82.05
C PRO A 48 -25.26 -45.19 82.75
N ASP A 49 -24.50 -44.40 82.00
CA ASP A 49 -23.37 -43.62 82.48
C ASP A 49 -23.76 -42.13 82.42
N GLY A 50 -23.72 -41.43 83.56
CA GLY A 50 -24.16 -40.04 83.68
C GLY A 50 -23.40 -39.03 82.78
N PRO A 51 -23.54 -37.72 83.00
CA PRO A 51 -22.94 -36.71 82.12
C PRO A 51 -21.43 -36.95 81.98
N VAL A 52 -20.90 -36.78 80.77
CA VAL A 52 -19.45 -36.92 80.51
C VAL A 52 -18.69 -36.02 81.47
N ARG A 53 -17.88 -36.64 82.34
CA ARG A 53 -17.05 -35.93 83.32
C ARG A 53 -15.62 -35.79 82.82
N ARG A 54 -14.95 -34.75 83.30
CA ARG A 54 -13.51 -34.54 83.09
C ARG A 54 -12.70 -35.60 83.85
N PRO A 55 -11.43 -35.82 83.45
CA PRO A 55 -10.51 -36.66 84.21
C PRO A 55 -10.29 -36.15 85.64
N ALA A 56 -9.74 -37.00 86.50
CA ALA A 56 -9.37 -36.62 87.87
C ALA A 56 -8.36 -35.45 87.85
N PRO A 57 -8.62 -34.32 88.54
CA PRO A 57 -7.74 -33.14 88.51
C PRO A 57 -6.40 -33.37 89.23
N ALA A 58 -6.36 -34.34 90.15
CA ALA A 58 -5.15 -34.79 90.80
C ALA A 58 -5.25 -36.29 91.11
N GLY A 59 -4.13 -37.01 90.96
CA GLY A 59 -4.01 -38.41 91.29
C GLY A 59 -2.73 -38.68 92.07
N VAL A 60 -2.82 -39.48 93.14
CA VAL A 60 -1.65 -39.87 93.93
C VAL A 60 -1.29 -41.33 93.61
N LEU A 61 -0.09 -41.54 93.09
CA LEU A 61 0.45 -42.87 92.80
C LEU A 61 1.31 -43.34 93.97
N PHE A 62 0.78 -44.32 94.73
CA PHE A 62 1.51 -45.04 95.76
C PHE A 62 2.19 -46.26 95.14
N LEU A 63 3.52 -46.25 95.13
CA LEU A 63 4.35 -47.37 94.67
C LEU A 63 5.51 -47.50 95.65
N GLU A 64 5.93 -48.74 95.93
CA GLU A 64 7.14 -49.01 96.69
C GLU A 64 8.37 -48.43 95.96
N ASN A 65 9.46 -48.17 96.70
CA ASN A 65 10.70 -47.72 96.10
C ASN A 65 11.19 -48.73 95.05
N GLY A 66 11.36 -48.27 93.81
CA GLY A 66 11.69 -49.13 92.66
C GLY A 66 10.48 -49.67 91.88
N GLY A 67 9.24 -49.45 92.36
CA GLY A 67 7.99 -49.87 91.72
C GLY A 67 7.63 -49.14 90.42
N GLY A 68 8.53 -48.31 89.88
CA GLY A 68 8.39 -47.72 88.55
C GLY A 68 7.67 -46.37 88.48
N LYS A 69 7.43 -45.66 89.60
CA LYS A 69 6.80 -44.32 89.60
C LYS A 69 7.49 -43.33 88.67
N SER A 70 8.81 -43.15 88.83
CA SER A 70 9.59 -42.26 87.96
C SER A 70 9.71 -42.80 86.53
N VAL A 71 9.61 -44.11 86.33
CA VAL A 71 9.59 -44.73 84.99
C VAL A 71 8.29 -44.39 84.27
N LEU A 72 7.14 -44.52 84.94
CA LEU A 72 5.83 -44.16 84.39
C LEU A 72 5.81 -42.71 83.91
N LEU A 73 6.26 -41.78 84.75
CA LEU A 73 6.38 -40.37 84.36
C LEU A 73 7.29 -40.21 83.14
N LYS A 74 8.49 -40.81 83.14
CA LYS A 74 9.41 -40.75 81.99
C LYS A 74 8.79 -41.31 80.70
N LEU A 75 7.96 -42.35 80.79
CA LEU A 75 7.27 -42.93 79.64
C LEU A 75 6.20 -41.98 79.09
N ILE A 76 5.37 -41.38 79.95
CA ILE A 76 4.38 -40.36 79.55
C ILE A 76 5.08 -39.17 78.87
N PHE A 77 6.11 -38.61 79.51
CA PHE A 77 6.89 -37.50 78.93
C PHE A 77 7.57 -37.88 77.62
N SER A 78 7.90 -39.15 77.39
CA SER A 78 8.53 -39.59 76.15
C SER A 78 7.61 -39.52 74.92
N VAL A 79 6.30 -39.39 75.13
CA VAL A 79 5.33 -39.13 74.06
C VAL A 79 5.15 -37.63 73.86
N MET A 80 5.03 -36.85 74.94
CA MET A 80 4.74 -35.41 74.87
C MET A 80 5.96 -34.54 74.55
N LEU A 81 7.15 -34.99 74.94
CA LEU A 81 8.41 -34.25 74.78
C LEU A 81 9.46 -35.18 74.14
N PRO A 82 9.37 -35.43 72.82
CA PRO A 82 10.34 -36.26 72.12
C PRO A 82 11.73 -35.59 72.17
N GLY A 83 12.80 -36.40 72.20
CA GLY A 83 14.18 -35.91 72.11
C GLY A 83 15.02 -35.96 73.39
N HIS A 84 16.33 -36.08 73.20
CA HIS A 84 17.32 -36.45 74.23
C HIS A 84 17.53 -35.41 75.33
N ARG A 85 17.17 -34.14 75.08
CA ARG A 85 17.31 -33.05 76.05
C ARG A 85 16.09 -32.88 76.95
N ASN A 86 14.98 -33.58 76.65
CA ASN A 86 13.67 -33.28 77.22
C ASN A 86 13.14 -34.32 78.23
N THR A 87 13.82 -35.47 78.39
CA THR A 87 13.42 -36.51 79.35
C THR A 87 13.70 -36.13 80.81
N LEU A 88 12.76 -36.38 81.72
CA LEU A 88 12.86 -36.07 83.16
C LEU A 88 14.11 -36.73 83.82
N GLY A 89 14.91 -35.92 84.51
CA GLY A 89 16.12 -36.33 85.23
C GLY A 89 17.36 -36.43 84.35
N GLY A 90 18.08 -35.30 84.23
CA GLY A 90 19.52 -35.15 83.92
C GLY A 90 20.17 -36.10 82.90
N ALA A 91 20.63 -35.51 81.78
CA ALA A 91 21.80 -35.91 80.98
C ALA A 91 22.02 -37.40 80.57
N SER A 92 21.01 -38.27 80.61
CA SER A 92 21.17 -39.68 80.25
C SER A 92 20.21 -40.12 79.15
N SER A 93 20.56 -39.72 77.91
CA SER A 93 19.84 -39.99 76.65
C SER A 93 19.59 -41.48 76.32
N GLY A 94 20.14 -42.41 77.12
CA GLY A 94 20.00 -43.85 76.97
C GLY A 94 19.03 -44.54 77.95
N VAL A 95 18.38 -43.81 78.87
CA VAL A 95 17.56 -44.45 79.93
C VAL A 95 16.30 -45.11 79.39
N LEU A 96 15.58 -44.48 78.45
CA LEU A 96 14.36 -45.05 77.86
C LEU A 96 14.63 -46.35 77.07
N ARG A 97 15.81 -46.46 76.44
CA ARG A 97 16.25 -47.68 75.74
C ARG A 97 16.44 -48.87 76.66
N LYS A 98 16.83 -48.61 77.92
CA LYS A 98 16.95 -49.65 78.95
C LYS A 98 15.59 -50.21 79.39
N PHE A 99 14.48 -49.59 78.99
CA PHE A 99 13.12 -50.03 79.30
C PHE A 99 12.49 -50.90 78.22
N LEU A 100 13.23 -51.26 77.15
CA LEU A 100 12.76 -52.16 76.11
C LEU A 100 13.71 -53.35 75.95
N LEU A 101 13.16 -54.58 76.03
CA LEU A 101 13.91 -55.81 75.80
C LEU A 101 14.06 -56.09 74.30
N ALA A 102 15.02 -56.96 73.97
CA ALA A 102 15.42 -57.25 72.59
C ALA A 102 14.25 -57.69 71.68
N ASP A 103 13.41 -58.61 72.16
CA ASP A 103 12.30 -59.21 71.39
C ASP A 103 10.95 -58.47 71.52
N ASP A 104 10.93 -57.29 72.13
CA ASP A 104 9.69 -56.58 72.42
C ASP A 104 9.42 -55.39 71.51
N CYS A 105 8.12 -55.17 71.27
CA CYS A 105 7.57 -53.95 70.74
C CYS A 105 6.82 -53.24 71.88
N GLY A 106 7.37 -52.12 72.34
CA GLY A 106 6.85 -51.36 73.47
C GLY A 106 5.91 -50.27 73.00
N HIS A 107 4.79 -50.09 73.70
CA HIS A 107 3.81 -49.04 73.40
C HIS A 107 3.53 -48.19 74.62
N VAL A 108 3.48 -46.87 74.40
CA VAL A 108 2.96 -45.88 75.34
C VAL A 108 1.86 -45.14 74.62
N ALA A 109 0.63 -45.22 75.10
CA ALA A 109 -0.51 -44.53 74.51
C ALA A 109 -1.22 -43.69 75.57
N LEU A 110 -1.51 -42.44 75.24
CA LEU A 110 -2.11 -41.43 76.09
C LEU A 110 -3.42 -40.99 75.44
N GLU A 111 -4.53 -41.21 76.13
CA GLU A 111 -5.82 -40.68 75.73
C GLU A 111 -6.04 -39.36 76.46
N TRP A 112 -6.38 -38.32 75.71
CA TRP A 112 -6.63 -36.97 76.18
C TRP A 112 -8.08 -36.60 75.93
N GLN A 113 -8.69 -35.87 76.86
CA GLN A 113 -10.05 -35.38 76.75
C GLN A 113 -10.06 -33.85 76.72
N HIS A 114 -10.77 -33.28 75.76
CA HIS A 114 -10.94 -31.83 75.68
C HIS A 114 -11.85 -31.34 76.82
N THR A 115 -11.41 -30.31 77.54
CA THR A 115 -12.07 -29.85 78.77
C THR A 115 -13.48 -29.28 78.56
N VAL A 116 -13.75 -28.75 77.36
CA VAL A 116 -15.02 -28.09 77.01
C VAL A 116 -15.95 -29.02 76.23
N THR A 117 -15.41 -29.75 75.25
CA THR A 117 -16.20 -30.54 74.29
C THR A 117 -16.28 -32.03 74.63
N GLY A 118 -15.41 -32.51 75.52
CA GLY A 118 -15.30 -33.93 75.85
C GLY A 118 -14.70 -34.79 74.73
N GLU A 119 -14.29 -34.17 73.62
CA GLU A 119 -13.66 -34.86 72.50
C GLU A 119 -12.38 -35.57 72.94
N LEU A 120 -12.20 -36.79 72.46
CA LEU A 120 -11.04 -37.62 72.78
C LEU A 120 -10.01 -37.59 71.66
N ILE A 121 -8.74 -37.58 72.04
CA ILE A 121 -7.60 -37.78 71.13
C ILE A 121 -6.65 -38.77 71.79
N VAL A 122 -6.21 -39.77 71.05
CA VAL A 122 -5.15 -40.67 71.48
C VAL A 122 -3.86 -40.27 70.77
N VAL A 123 -2.81 -40.04 71.56
CA VAL A 123 -1.43 -39.89 71.07
C VAL A 123 -0.57 -40.97 71.67
N GLY A 124 0.36 -41.51 70.90
CA GLY A 124 1.17 -42.61 71.39
C GLY A 124 2.51 -42.72 70.69
N LYS A 125 3.34 -43.57 71.27
CA LYS A 125 4.65 -43.94 70.76
C LYS A 125 4.78 -45.45 70.75
N VAL A 126 5.34 -45.96 69.66
CA VAL A 126 5.79 -47.35 69.53
C VAL A 126 7.30 -47.39 69.40
N SER A 127 7.93 -48.36 70.07
CA SER A 127 9.39 -48.52 70.08
C SER A 127 9.77 -49.99 69.87
N GLU A 128 10.77 -50.25 69.02
CA GLU A 128 11.30 -51.59 68.74
C GLU A 128 12.80 -51.55 68.45
N TRP A 129 13.54 -52.59 68.88
CA TRP A 129 14.93 -52.80 68.46
C TRP A 129 14.97 -53.45 67.08
N ARG A 130 15.60 -52.78 66.10
CA ARG A 130 15.82 -53.33 64.76
C ARG A 130 16.65 -54.61 64.86
N GLY A 131 16.16 -55.70 64.25
CA GLY A 131 16.80 -57.01 64.31
C GLY A 131 16.64 -57.72 65.66
N ARG A 132 15.78 -57.21 66.55
CA ARG A 132 15.46 -57.79 67.87
C ARG A 132 16.66 -58.04 68.77
N GLN A 133 17.61 -57.11 68.74
CA GLN A 133 18.83 -57.18 69.56
C GLN A 133 19.09 -55.82 70.20
N VAL A 134 19.28 -55.82 71.52
CA VAL A 134 19.70 -54.61 72.25
C VAL A 134 21.08 -54.18 71.76
N SER A 135 21.24 -52.91 71.41
CA SER A 135 22.49 -52.35 70.89
C SER A 135 22.82 -51.00 71.51
N SER A 136 24.11 -50.68 71.61
CA SER A 136 24.57 -49.34 71.97
C SER A 136 24.36 -48.33 70.84
N ASP A 137 24.22 -48.78 69.58
CA ASP A 137 24.00 -47.92 68.41
C ASP A 137 22.58 -47.29 68.44
N PRO A 138 22.49 -45.95 68.55
CA PRO A 138 21.23 -45.22 68.45
C PRO A 138 20.35 -45.54 67.25
N ARG A 139 20.95 -45.86 66.11
CA ARG A 139 20.23 -46.04 64.84
C ARG A 139 19.47 -47.37 64.77
N LYS A 140 19.77 -48.30 65.67
CA LYS A 140 19.07 -49.59 65.80
C LYS A 140 17.83 -49.51 66.68
N PHE A 141 17.65 -48.44 67.45
CA PHE A 141 16.43 -48.19 68.20
C PHE A 141 15.45 -47.40 67.32
N ALA A 142 14.33 -48.01 66.96
CA ALA A 142 13.31 -47.36 66.16
C ALA A 142 12.19 -46.83 67.05
N GLU A 143 11.81 -45.58 66.82
CA GLU A 143 10.67 -44.93 67.47
C GLU A 143 9.78 -44.32 66.39
N THR A 144 8.48 -44.43 66.62
CA THR A 144 7.46 -43.79 65.78
C THR A 144 6.35 -43.31 66.71
N TRP A 145 5.87 -42.09 66.46
CA TRP A 145 4.72 -41.51 67.13
C TRP A 145 3.49 -41.60 66.25
N TYR A 146 2.32 -41.63 66.89
CA TYR A 146 1.05 -41.69 66.20
C TYR A 146 -0.03 -40.95 66.96
N SER A 147 -1.02 -40.43 66.24
CA SER A 147 -2.24 -39.90 66.82
C SER A 147 -3.46 -40.39 66.07
N PHE A 148 -4.59 -40.50 66.76
CA PHE A 148 -5.90 -40.72 66.16
C PHE A 148 -7.02 -40.25 67.08
N ARG A 149 -8.20 -39.99 66.53
CA ARG A 149 -9.44 -39.71 67.26
C ARG A 149 -10.16 -41.04 67.50
N PRO A 150 -10.30 -41.52 68.75
CA PRO A 150 -10.93 -42.81 69.02
C PRO A 150 -12.42 -42.77 68.68
N GLY A 151 -12.95 -43.88 68.20
CA GLY A 151 -14.34 -44.02 67.79
C GLY A 151 -14.76 -45.48 67.61
N PRO A 152 -15.97 -45.74 67.07
CA PRO A 152 -16.42 -47.10 66.78
C PRO A 152 -15.43 -47.82 65.85
N GLY A 153 -14.80 -48.89 66.36
CA GLY A 153 -13.82 -49.69 65.64
C GLY A 153 -12.40 -49.60 66.21
N LEU A 154 -11.98 -48.44 66.73
CA LEU A 154 -10.67 -48.26 67.34
C LEU A 154 -10.70 -47.27 68.52
N THR A 155 -10.49 -47.81 69.71
CA THR A 155 -10.30 -47.13 71.00
C THR A 155 -8.97 -47.54 71.64
N LEU A 156 -8.56 -46.86 72.72
CA LEU A 156 -7.35 -47.18 73.49
C LEU A 156 -7.28 -48.65 73.94
N ASP A 157 -8.41 -49.26 74.31
CA ASP A 157 -8.48 -50.67 74.75
C ASP A 157 -8.33 -51.66 73.59
N SER A 158 -8.81 -51.27 72.42
CA SER A 158 -8.82 -52.12 71.23
C SER A 158 -7.57 -52.01 70.35
N LEU A 159 -6.56 -51.23 70.78
CA LEU A 159 -5.31 -51.04 70.05
C LEU A 159 -4.72 -52.38 69.59
N PRO A 160 -4.30 -52.52 68.33
CA PRO A 160 -3.80 -53.78 67.78
C PRO A 160 -2.34 -54.01 68.19
N VAL A 161 -2.06 -54.09 69.50
CA VAL A 161 -0.71 -54.33 70.07
C VAL A 161 -0.28 -55.81 70.00
N ALA A 162 -1.25 -56.71 69.83
CA ALA A 162 -1.04 -58.14 69.63
C ALA A 162 -1.98 -58.70 68.54
N GLU A 163 -1.67 -59.88 68.03
CA GLU A 163 -2.57 -60.64 67.15
C GLU A 163 -3.82 -61.06 67.94
N ARG A 164 -5.01 -60.96 67.32
CA ARG A 164 -6.26 -61.42 67.96
C ARG A 164 -6.40 -62.92 67.73
N VAL A 165 -6.48 -63.70 68.81
CA VAL A 165 -6.87 -65.13 68.73
C VAL A 165 -8.39 -65.16 68.69
N SER A 166 -8.98 -65.44 67.52
CA SER A 166 -10.43 -65.63 67.39
C SER A 166 -10.77 -67.08 67.71
N LEU A 167 -11.06 -67.38 68.99
CA LEU A 167 -11.67 -68.64 69.40
C LEU A 167 -12.79 -68.35 70.39
N ALA A 168 -13.97 -68.90 70.08
CA ALA A 168 -15.16 -68.82 70.91
C ALA A 168 -14.86 -69.34 72.33
N GLY A 169 -15.06 -68.50 73.34
CA GLY A 169 -15.29 -68.93 74.72
C GLY A 169 -14.20 -68.72 75.76
N ASP A 170 -13.00 -68.22 75.45
CA ASP A 170 -11.94 -68.08 76.46
C ASP A 170 -11.18 -66.73 76.37
N GLN A 171 -11.53 -65.78 77.26
CA GLN A 171 -11.01 -64.39 77.25
C GLN A 171 -9.55 -64.23 77.76
N LYS A 172 -8.74 -65.31 77.83
CA LYS A 172 -7.37 -65.25 78.37
C LYS A 172 -6.26 -65.73 77.44
N ALA A 173 -6.52 -65.96 76.15
CA ALA A 173 -5.47 -66.23 75.17
C ALA A 173 -4.86 -64.92 74.64
N ARG A 174 -3.79 -64.42 75.27
CA ARG A 174 -2.97 -63.31 74.71
C ARG A 174 -2.32 -63.79 73.41
N GLY A 175 -2.70 -63.22 72.27
CA GLY A 175 -2.07 -63.52 70.99
C GLY A 175 -0.65 -62.99 70.87
N ARG A 176 0.04 -63.38 69.80
CA ARG A 176 1.45 -63.04 69.58
C ARG A 176 1.62 -61.51 69.49
N ARG A 177 2.64 -60.98 70.17
CA ARG A 177 2.99 -59.55 70.10
C ARG A 177 3.31 -59.16 68.65
N ARG A 178 2.76 -58.04 68.18
CA ARG A 178 3.06 -57.52 66.85
C ARG A 178 4.40 -56.78 66.86
N THR A 179 5.07 -56.77 65.72
CA THR A 179 6.21 -55.87 65.49
C THR A 179 5.72 -54.46 65.26
N MET A 180 6.62 -53.46 65.34
CA MET A 180 6.29 -52.06 65.07
C MET A 180 5.69 -51.90 63.67
N LYS A 181 6.24 -52.61 62.68
CA LYS A 181 5.67 -52.67 61.32
C LYS A 181 4.27 -53.28 61.31
N GLY A 182 4.07 -54.43 61.97
CA GLY A 182 2.77 -55.09 62.02
C GLY A 182 1.69 -54.31 62.80
N PHE A 183 2.10 -53.45 63.74
CA PHE A 183 1.23 -52.47 64.39
C PHE A 183 0.87 -51.34 63.42
N ARG A 184 1.86 -50.73 62.76
CA ARG A 184 1.64 -49.65 61.78
C ARG A 184 0.70 -50.12 60.65
N ASP A 185 0.92 -51.31 60.12
CA ASP A 185 0.08 -51.90 59.06
C ASP A 185 -1.37 -52.11 59.54
N ALA A 186 -1.57 -52.57 60.78
CA ALA A 186 -2.91 -52.78 61.35
C ALA A 186 -3.64 -51.47 61.65
N MET A 187 -2.91 -50.46 62.15
CA MET A 187 -3.45 -49.12 62.37
C MET A 187 -3.82 -48.46 61.04
N ALA A 188 -2.96 -48.57 60.02
CA ALA A 188 -3.24 -48.05 58.68
C ALA A 188 -4.49 -48.70 58.06
N GLU A 189 -4.68 -50.01 58.24
CA GLU A 189 -5.90 -50.69 57.77
C GLU A 189 -7.14 -50.23 58.54
N ALA A 190 -7.04 -50.03 59.87
CA ALA A 190 -8.11 -49.43 60.66
C ALA A 190 -8.44 -48.00 60.19
N GLY A 191 -7.43 -47.18 59.87
CA GLY A 191 -7.61 -45.84 59.32
C GLY A 191 -8.31 -45.82 57.95
N LYS A 192 -8.04 -46.81 57.08
CA LYS A 192 -8.79 -46.97 55.82
C LYS A 192 -10.24 -47.38 56.06
N ALA A 193 -10.48 -48.32 56.97
CA ALA A 193 -11.83 -48.78 57.31
C ALA A 193 -12.65 -47.70 58.02
N HIS A 194 -11.98 -46.80 58.75
CA HIS A 194 -12.57 -45.76 59.58
C HIS A 194 -11.87 -44.41 59.36
N PRO A 195 -12.22 -43.66 58.29
CA PRO A 195 -11.58 -42.38 57.99
C PRO A 195 -11.73 -41.32 59.09
N HIS A 196 -12.75 -41.45 59.96
CA HIS A 196 -12.97 -40.54 61.10
C HIS A 196 -11.86 -40.59 62.16
N LEU A 197 -10.99 -41.62 62.12
CA LEU A 197 -9.88 -41.76 63.06
C LEU A 197 -8.80 -40.69 62.87
N ASP A 198 -8.72 -40.03 61.71
CA ASP A 198 -7.70 -39.00 61.42
C ASP A 198 -6.28 -39.44 61.84
N LEU A 199 -5.89 -40.61 61.32
CA LEU A 199 -4.69 -41.31 61.75
C LEU A 199 -3.43 -40.66 61.16
N VAL A 200 -2.53 -40.21 62.03
CA VAL A 200 -1.24 -39.62 61.66
C VAL A 200 -0.09 -40.43 62.26
N PHE A 201 1.00 -40.58 61.51
CA PHE A 201 2.25 -41.19 61.96
C PHE A 201 3.42 -40.25 61.70
N GLU A 202 4.27 -40.06 62.70
CA GLU A 202 5.48 -39.26 62.58
C GLU A 202 6.70 -39.99 63.12
N ASP A 203 7.81 -39.89 62.40
CA ASP A 203 9.10 -40.51 62.74
C ASP A 203 10.14 -39.47 63.23
N GLY A 204 9.86 -38.17 63.07
CA GLY A 204 10.75 -37.07 63.44
C GLY A 204 10.26 -36.31 64.68
N HIS A 205 11.18 -35.96 65.60
CA HIS A 205 10.82 -35.26 66.85
C HIS A 205 10.21 -33.87 66.61
N ASP A 206 10.79 -33.08 65.71
CA ASP A 206 10.34 -31.71 65.47
C ASP A 206 8.94 -31.69 64.84
N ARG A 207 8.71 -32.56 63.84
CA ARG A 207 7.39 -32.72 63.20
C ARG A 207 6.34 -33.24 64.17
N TRP A 208 6.70 -34.17 65.06
CA TRP A 208 5.78 -34.63 66.10
C TRP A 208 5.43 -33.51 67.10
N THR A 209 6.40 -32.66 67.44
CA THR A 209 6.18 -31.52 68.35
C THR A 209 5.24 -30.48 67.71
N GLU A 210 5.44 -30.18 66.42
CA GLU A 210 4.53 -29.32 65.64
C GLU A 210 3.11 -29.91 65.57
N HIS A 211 3.00 -31.20 65.26
CA HIS A 211 1.73 -31.93 65.20
C HIS A 211 0.97 -31.93 66.54
N LEU A 212 1.67 -32.10 67.68
CA LEU A 212 1.05 -31.97 69.00
C LEU A 212 0.47 -30.55 69.20
N GLY A 213 1.18 -29.52 68.75
CA GLY A 213 0.69 -28.13 68.75
C GLY A 213 -0.58 -27.95 67.91
N GLU A 214 -0.64 -28.55 66.71
CA GLU A 214 -1.83 -28.53 65.85
C GLU A 214 -3.04 -29.23 66.49
N LEU A 215 -2.82 -30.32 67.23
CA LEU A 215 -3.87 -31.01 68.00
C LEU A 215 -4.33 -30.23 69.25
N GLY A 216 -3.68 -29.11 69.59
CA GLY A 216 -3.96 -28.32 70.79
C GLY A 216 -3.40 -28.92 72.08
N LEU A 217 -2.42 -29.82 71.97
CA LEU A 217 -1.66 -30.40 73.07
C LEU A 217 -0.33 -29.64 73.20
N ASP A 218 -0.28 -28.61 74.04
CA ASP A 218 0.91 -27.76 74.20
C ASP A 218 2.04 -28.50 74.96
N PRO A 219 3.17 -28.85 74.30
CA PRO A 219 4.30 -29.50 74.94
C PRO A 219 5.05 -28.59 75.92
N GLU A 220 4.96 -27.26 75.77
CA GLU A 220 5.71 -26.28 76.57
C GLU A 220 5.25 -26.25 78.03
N LEU A 221 3.97 -26.54 78.31
CA LEU A 221 3.44 -26.69 79.68
C LEU A 221 4.15 -27.80 80.46
N PHE A 222 4.52 -28.90 79.78
CA PHE A 222 5.29 -30.00 80.38
C PHE A 222 6.77 -29.64 80.60
N ARG A 223 7.31 -28.71 79.83
CA ARG A 223 8.69 -28.20 79.98
C ARG A 223 8.85 -27.39 81.27
N TYR A 224 7.90 -26.48 81.55
CA TYR A 224 7.87 -25.69 82.78
C TYR A 224 7.73 -26.55 84.03
N GLN A 225 6.84 -27.55 83.99
CA GLN A 225 6.63 -28.45 85.12
C GLN A 225 7.88 -29.31 85.41
N ARG A 226 8.67 -29.67 84.38
CA ARG A 226 9.95 -30.36 84.57
C ARG A 226 10.99 -29.48 85.26
N GLU A 227 11.13 -28.23 84.83
CA GLU A 227 12.13 -27.30 85.36
C GLU A 227 11.87 -27.03 86.85
N MET A 228 10.60 -26.89 87.24
CA MET A 228 10.17 -26.73 88.62
C MET A 228 10.34 -27.99 89.49
N ASN A 229 10.30 -29.20 88.91
CA ASN A 229 10.53 -30.47 89.61
C ASN A 229 12.02 -30.90 89.65
N ALA A 230 12.91 -30.25 88.88
CA ALA A 230 14.34 -30.53 88.92
C ALA A 230 15.01 -29.99 90.19
N ASP A 231 14.37 -29.03 90.87
CA ASP A 231 14.88 -28.34 92.05
C ASP A 231 14.62 -29.06 93.39
N GLU A 232 13.84 -30.15 93.40
CA GLU A 232 13.48 -30.83 94.66
C GLU A 232 14.53 -31.84 95.19
N GLY A 233 15.63 -32.09 94.45
CA GLY A 233 16.46 -33.28 94.68
C GLY A 233 17.88 -33.12 95.25
N GLU A 234 18.54 -31.96 95.15
CA GLU A 234 20.00 -31.90 95.47
C GLU A 234 20.51 -30.49 95.84
N ALA A 235 19.88 -29.83 96.82
CA ALA A 235 20.27 -28.49 97.27
C ALA A 235 21.63 -28.42 98.02
N ALA A 236 22.21 -29.56 98.42
CA ALA A 236 23.45 -29.61 99.20
C ALA A 236 24.74 -29.43 98.36
N GLY A 237 24.70 -29.66 97.04
CA GLY A 237 25.87 -29.49 96.17
C GLY A 237 26.16 -28.05 95.76
N LEU A 238 25.19 -27.14 95.91
CA LEU A 238 25.25 -25.77 95.38
C LEU A 238 26.13 -24.81 96.21
N PHE A 239 26.48 -25.16 97.46
CA PHE A 239 27.24 -24.28 98.37
C PHE A 239 28.73 -24.65 98.53
N ALA A 240 29.24 -25.63 97.78
CA ALA A 240 30.64 -26.02 97.81
C ALA A 240 31.50 -25.21 96.82
N VAL A 241 31.51 -23.88 96.94
CA VAL A 241 32.34 -22.99 96.11
C VAL A 241 33.69 -22.73 96.76
N LYS A 242 34.78 -22.79 95.97
CA LYS A 242 36.18 -22.72 96.47
C LYS A 242 36.80 -21.32 96.39
N HIS A 243 36.23 -20.40 95.60
CA HIS A 243 36.73 -19.05 95.42
C HIS A 243 35.59 -18.02 95.51
N ASP A 244 35.89 -16.85 96.09
CA ASP A 244 34.91 -15.78 96.33
C ASP A 244 34.29 -15.24 95.02
N SER A 245 35.01 -15.31 93.90
CA SER A 245 34.50 -14.97 92.56
C SER A 245 33.35 -15.87 92.14
N ASP A 246 33.43 -17.16 92.45
CA ASP A 246 32.43 -18.15 92.05
C ASP A 246 31.15 -17.98 92.86
N PHE A 247 31.27 -17.53 94.12
CA PHE A 247 30.13 -17.14 94.95
C PHE A 247 29.46 -15.86 94.42
N THR A 248 30.25 -14.90 93.93
CA THR A 248 29.74 -13.67 93.34
C THR A 248 28.99 -13.95 92.03
N ASP A 249 29.53 -14.82 91.17
CA ASP A 249 28.85 -15.28 89.95
C ASP A 249 27.58 -16.09 90.27
N LEU A 250 27.59 -16.90 91.33
CA LEU A 250 26.41 -17.64 91.79
C LEU A 250 25.30 -16.70 92.28
N LEU A 251 25.65 -15.65 93.04
CA LEU A 251 24.71 -14.61 93.46
C LEU A 251 24.20 -13.78 92.28
N LEU A 252 25.07 -13.37 91.37
CA LEU A 252 24.67 -12.64 90.17
C LEU A 252 23.75 -13.48 89.29
N ARG A 253 23.99 -14.79 89.15
CA ARG A 253 23.14 -15.69 88.38
C ARG A 253 21.81 -16.02 89.06
N ALA A 254 21.75 -15.93 90.39
CA ALA A 254 20.53 -16.12 91.17
C ALA A 254 19.66 -14.85 91.25
N VAL A 255 20.25 -13.67 91.18
CA VAL A 255 19.56 -12.37 91.30
C VAL A 255 19.31 -11.71 89.93
N THR A 256 20.14 -12.03 88.93
CA THR A 256 19.98 -11.51 87.56
C THR A 256 19.24 -12.53 86.74
N ASP A 257 18.06 -12.16 86.24
CA ASP A 257 17.36 -12.96 85.25
C ASP A 257 18.19 -12.98 83.96
N THR A 258 18.87 -14.09 83.68
CA THR A 258 19.74 -14.21 82.49
C THR A 258 18.96 -14.01 81.18
N ARG A 259 17.62 -14.07 81.23
CA ARG A 259 16.73 -13.74 80.11
C ARG A 259 16.89 -12.31 79.61
N ASP A 260 17.15 -11.34 80.48
CA ASP A 260 17.30 -9.93 80.08
C ASP A 260 18.72 -9.60 79.59
N THR A 261 19.74 -10.34 80.05
CA THR A 261 21.14 -10.11 79.64
C THR A 261 21.49 -10.82 78.33
N ASP A 262 20.97 -12.03 78.11
CA ASP A 262 21.20 -12.79 76.87
C ASP A 262 20.48 -12.11 75.69
N GLY A 263 19.25 -11.64 75.91
CA GLY A 263 18.51 -10.87 74.91
C GLY A 263 19.25 -9.58 74.49
N LEU A 264 19.86 -8.87 75.43
CA LEU A 264 20.68 -7.69 75.13
C LEU A 264 21.97 -8.05 74.40
N ALA A 265 22.65 -9.13 74.80
CA ALA A 265 23.88 -9.60 74.16
C ALA A 265 23.62 -10.04 72.70
N ASP A 266 22.51 -10.74 72.45
CA ASP A 266 22.06 -11.13 71.11
C ASP A 266 21.65 -9.92 70.27
N LEU A 267 20.99 -8.93 70.87
CA LEU A 267 20.64 -7.68 70.20
C LEU A 267 21.91 -6.94 69.76
N VAL A 268 22.88 -6.79 70.66
CA VAL A 268 24.16 -6.11 70.40
C VAL A 268 25.00 -6.89 69.38
N HIS A 269 25.09 -8.22 69.47
CA HIS A 269 25.75 -9.04 68.45
C HIS A 269 25.05 -8.94 67.10
N GLY A 270 23.72 -8.94 67.09
CA GLY A 270 22.92 -8.75 65.87
C GLY A 270 23.15 -7.39 65.24
N PHE A 271 23.19 -6.31 66.03
CA PHE A 271 23.51 -4.97 65.54
C PHE A 271 24.96 -4.85 65.09
N ALA A 272 25.92 -5.43 65.81
CA ALA A 272 27.34 -5.44 65.43
C ALA A 272 27.56 -6.20 64.12
N ALA A 273 26.92 -7.35 63.94
CA ALA A 273 26.97 -8.12 62.68
C ALA A 273 26.34 -7.34 61.51
N LYS A 274 25.19 -6.67 61.74
CA LYS A 274 24.55 -5.83 60.72
C LYS A 274 25.38 -4.58 60.39
N LEU A 275 25.97 -3.93 61.39
CA LEU A 275 26.87 -2.78 61.22
C LEU A 275 28.16 -3.19 60.48
N GLY A 276 28.73 -4.34 60.79
CA GLY A 276 29.90 -4.89 60.12
C GLY A 276 29.67 -5.13 58.62
N ARG A 277 28.43 -5.49 58.24
CA ARG A 277 28.02 -5.69 56.83
C ARG A 277 27.42 -4.46 56.17
N ARG A 278 27.26 -3.34 56.88
CA ARG A 278 26.60 -2.15 56.32
C ARG A 278 27.34 -1.59 55.10
N ALA A 279 28.68 -1.56 55.15
CA ALA A 279 29.48 -1.06 54.03
C ALA A 279 29.33 -1.95 52.78
N GLU A 280 29.34 -3.27 52.97
CA GLU A 280 29.12 -4.27 51.91
C GLU A 280 27.72 -4.13 51.30
N LEU A 281 26.67 -4.10 52.14
CA LEU A 281 25.28 -3.98 51.69
C LEU A 281 25.00 -2.62 51.01
N THR A 282 25.66 -1.55 51.46
CA THR A 282 25.54 -0.24 50.79
C THR A 282 26.22 -0.28 49.43
N ALA A 283 27.41 -0.87 49.33
CA ALA A 283 28.10 -1.05 48.05
C ALA A 283 27.29 -1.95 47.09
N GLU A 284 26.68 -3.02 47.58
CA GLU A 284 25.82 -3.91 46.79
C GLU A 284 24.55 -3.18 46.31
N ARG A 285 23.90 -2.40 47.19
CA ARG A 285 22.76 -1.57 46.81
C ARG A 285 23.15 -0.55 45.74
N ASP A 286 24.25 0.16 45.93
CA ASP A 286 24.70 1.21 45.01
C ASP A 286 25.12 0.62 43.67
N PHE A 287 25.78 -0.54 43.67
CA PHE A 287 26.09 -1.30 42.47
C PHE A 287 24.83 -1.76 41.73
N THR A 288 23.85 -2.30 42.46
CA THR A 288 22.59 -2.78 41.87
C THR A 288 21.77 -1.63 41.30
N ALA A 289 21.68 -0.51 42.02
CA ALA A 289 21.01 0.70 41.56
C ALA A 289 21.68 1.29 40.32
N GLY A 290 23.01 1.39 40.31
CA GLY A 290 23.77 1.85 39.14
C GLY A 290 23.64 0.91 37.95
N SER A 291 23.63 -0.40 38.18
CA SER A 291 23.41 -1.41 37.14
C SER A 291 21.99 -1.29 36.56
N LEU A 292 20.99 -1.05 37.39
CA LEU A 292 19.61 -0.88 36.96
C LEU A 292 19.44 0.37 36.07
N ASP A 293 20.01 1.51 36.45
CA ASP A 293 19.98 2.74 35.63
C ASP A 293 20.63 2.51 34.24
N LEU A 294 21.75 1.79 34.18
CA LEU A 294 22.39 1.44 32.91
C LEU A 294 21.52 0.48 32.06
N LEU A 295 20.92 -0.53 32.69
CA LEU A 295 20.04 -1.48 32.00
C LEU A 295 18.76 -0.81 31.48
N GLU A 296 18.20 0.12 32.25
CA GLU A 296 17.02 0.91 31.84
C GLU A 296 17.34 1.75 30.60
N ARG A 297 18.48 2.44 30.57
CA ARG A 297 18.95 3.17 29.38
C ARG A 297 19.15 2.27 28.16
N ILE A 298 19.67 1.06 28.36
CA ILE A 298 19.81 0.08 27.27
C ILE A 298 18.45 -0.38 26.77
N ALA A 299 17.49 -0.61 27.68
CA ALA A 299 16.13 -0.99 27.32
C ALA A 299 15.44 0.11 26.52
N GLU A 300 15.49 1.37 26.98
CA GLU A 300 14.96 2.53 26.28
C GLU A 300 15.59 2.72 24.90
N ALA A 301 16.93 2.63 24.80
CA ALA A 301 17.64 2.72 23.53
C ALA A 301 17.25 1.59 22.56
N THR A 302 16.96 0.39 23.09
CA THR A 302 16.51 -0.76 22.29
C THR A 302 15.11 -0.51 21.75
N VAL A 303 14.18 -0.03 22.57
CA VAL A 303 12.82 0.34 22.14
C VAL A 303 12.85 1.45 21.10
N ALA A 304 13.66 2.50 21.31
CA ALA A 304 13.84 3.59 20.34
C ALA A 304 14.43 3.08 19.02
N ARG A 305 15.40 2.16 19.08
CA ARG A 305 15.99 1.55 17.88
C ARG A 305 14.99 0.68 17.13
N GLU A 306 14.14 -0.07 17.83
CA GLU A 306 13.10 -0.88 17.19
C GLU A 306 12.05 -0.03 16.48
N SER A 307 11.61 1.07 17.10
CA SER A 307 10.65 1.99 16.48
C SER A 307 11.22 2.63 15.20
N VAL A 308 12.48 3.08 15.22
CA VAL A 308 13.18 3.61 14.04
C VAL A 308 13.31 2.55 12.95
N ARG A 309 13.64 1.29 13.31
CA ARG A 309 13.72 0.19 12.35
C ARG A 309 12.39 -0.12 11.70
N GLU A 310 11.29 -0.08 12.44
CA GLU A 310 9.97 -0.35 11.85
C GLU A 310 9.49 0.81 10.97
N ALA A 311 9.77 2.06 11.36
CA ALA A 311 9.55 3.23 10.52
C ALA A 311 10.35 3.13 9.21
N HIS A 312 11.63 2.73 9.29
CA HIS A 312 12.48 2.53 8.13
C HIS A 312 11.97 1.42 7.21
N ARG A 313 11.62 0.24 7.75
CA ARG A 313 11.01 -0.86 6.97
C ARG A 313 9.72 -0.44 6.29
N THR A 314 8.89 0.36 6.97
CA THR A 314 7.66 0.89 6.40
C THR A 314 7.94 1.88 5.26
N ALA A 315 8.92 2.77 5.44
CA ALA A 315 9.37 3.68 4.40
C ALA A 315 9.91 2.90 3.19
N GLU A 316 10.77 1.90 3.38
CA GLU A 316 11.27 1.06 2.29
C GLU A 316 10.15 0.35 1.52
N ARG A 317 9.16 -0.21 2.22
CA ARG A 317 8.00 -0.86 1.59
C ARG A 317 7.21 0.15 0.74
N ARG A 318 7.00 1.37 1.24
CA ARG A 318 6.32 2.45 0.51
C ARG A 318 7.13 2.88 -0.72
N THR A 319 8.43 3.07 -0.58
CA THR A 319 9.33 3.44 -1.68
C THR A 319 9.35 2.37 -2.77
N ARG A 320 9.44 1.09 -2.40
CA ARG A 320 9.39 -0.03 -3.36
C ARG A 320 8.06 -0.07 -4.13
N ARG A 321 6.92 0.09 -3.44
CA ARG A 321 5.60 0.18 -4.07
C ARG A 321 5.49 1.38 -5.02
N LEU A 322 5.98 2.54 -4.59
CA LEU A 322 5.99 3.75 -5.42
C LEU A 322 6.86 3.56 -6.67
N ALA A 323 8.06 3.00 -6.53
CA ALA A 323 8.95 2.73 -7.66
C ALA A 323 8.31 1.77 -8.68
N GLN A 324 7.62 0.72 -8.22
CA GLN A 324 6.87 -0.19 -9.10
C GLN A 324 5.70 0.51 -9.78
N ALA A 325 4.92 1.33 -9.05
CA ALA A 325 3.81 2.09 -9.63
C ALA A 325 4.29 3.11 -10.68
N LEU A 326 5.40 3.80 -10.42
CA LEU A 326 6.03 4.71 -11.37
C LEU A 326 6.60 3.95 -12.58
N GLY A 327 7.22 2.79 -12.37
CA GLY A 327 7.75 1.96 -13.45
C GLY A 327 6.67 1.46 -14.39
N THR A 328 5.58 0.94 -13.84
CA THR A 328 4.41 0.47 -14.61
C THR A 328 3.73 1.63 -15.35
N ARG A 329 3.54 2.78 -14.69
CA ARG A 329 2.99 3.98 -15.34
C ARG A 329 3.90 4.47 -16.46
N ALA A 330 5.21 4.52 -16.25
CA ALA A 330 6.16 4.97 -17.25
C ALA A 330 6.19 4.05 -18.48
N ALA A 331 6.04 2.73 -18.30
CA ALA A 331 5.90 1.80 -19.43
C ALA A 331 4.62 2.10 -20.23
N ALA A 332 3.47 2.19 -19.56
CA ALA A 332 2.19 2.48 -20.21
C ALA A 332 2.18 3.84 -20.95
N GLU A 333 2.84 4.87 -20.41
CA GLU A 333 2.96 6.16 -21.09
C GLU A 333 3.92 6.11 -22.29
N ARG A 334 4.97 5.29 -22.25
CA ARG A 334 5.84 5.08 -23.43
C ARG A 334 5.10 4.36 -24.55
N ASP A 335 4.31 3.33 -24.22
CA ASP A 335 3.51 2.61 -25.21
C ASP A 335 2.49 3.56 -25.86
N ARG A 336 1.76 4.35 -25.06
CA ARG A 336 0.85 5.39 -25.58
C ARG A 336 1.55 6.43 -26.45
N ALA A 337 2.74 6.88 -26.05
CA ALA A 337 3.52 7.83 -26.85
C ALA A 337 3.97 7.22 -28.18
N GLN A 338 4.31 5.92 -28.21
CA GLN A 338 4.63 5.21 -29.43
C GLN A 338 3.42 5.06 -30.34
N ASP A 339 2.26 4.67 -29.80
CA ASP A 339 1.00 4.59 -30.56
C ASP A 339 0.64 5.94 -31.17
N LEU A 340 0.71 7.01 -30.38
CA LEU A 340 0.45 8.37 -30.86
C LEU A 340 1.46 8.81 -31.92
N ALA A 341 2.74 8.43 -31.80
CA ALA A 341 3.74 8.73 -32.81
C ALA A 341 3.44 8.02 -34.15
N ILE A 342 2.93 6.79 -34.10
CA ILE A 342 2.47 6.05 -35.29
C ILE A 342 1.27 6.77 -35.92
N GLU A 343 0.28 7.18 -35.13
CA GLU A 343 -0.88 7.93 -35.62
C GLU A 343 -0.48 9.26 -36.25
N VAL A 344 0.43 10.01 -35.62
CA VAL A 344 0.95 11.27 -36.17
C VAL A 344 1.69 11.04 -37.49
N ALA A 345 2.51 10.00 -37.59
CA ALA A 345 3.21 9.66 -38.83
C ALA A 345 2.22 9.26 -39.95
N ALA A 346 1.19 8.47 -39.63
CA ALA A 346 0.13 8.11 -40.57
C ALA A 346 -0.66 9.34 -41.03
N ALA A 347 -1.03 10.23 -40.11
CA ALA A 347 -1.71 11.48 -40.42
C ALA A 347 -0.86 12.40 -41.31
N ALA A 348 0.44 12.54 -41.02
CA ALA A 348 1.37 13.30 -41.84
C ALA A 348 1.46 12.73 -43.27
N SER A 349 1.58 11.40 -43.39
CA SER A 349 1.58 10.73 -44.70
C SER A 349 0.28 10.94 -45.47
N ALA A 350 -0.87 10.89 -44.79
CA ALA A 350 -2.18 11.15 -45.40
C ALA A 350 -2.31 12.60 -45.88
N VAL A 351 -1.80 13.58 -45.13
CA VAL A 351 -1.77 14.99 -45.56
C VAL A 351 -0.90 15.15 -46.80
N THR A 352 0.31 14.58 -46.82
CA THR A 352 1.18 14.65 -48.00
C THR A 352 0.53 14.00 -49.23
N ALA A 353 -0.15 12.86 -49.07
CA ALA A 353 -0.88 12.22 -50.16
C ALA A 353 -2.03 13.11 -50.68
N ALA A 354 -2.80 13.72 -49.77
CA ALA A 354 -3.88 14.64 -50.13
C ALA A 354 -3.35 15.90 -50.84
N GLU A 355 -2.21 16.43 -50.43
CA GLU A 355 -1.55 17.56 -51.10
C GLU A 355 -1.06 17.20 -52.50
N ALA A 356 -0.49 16.00 -52.68
CA ALA A 356 -0.09 15.49 -53.98
C ALA A 356 -1.30 15.30 -54.92
N ASP A 357 -2.39 14.71 -54.42
CA ASP A 357 -3.64 14.56 -55.18
C ASP A 357 -4.25 15.92 -55.54
N ARG A 358 -4.28 16.88 -54.60
CA ARG A 358 -4.73 18.26 -54.86
C ARG A 358 -3.90 18.92 -55.96
N THR A 359 -2.57 18.76 -55.90
CA THR A 359 -1.65 19.31 -56.90
C THR A 359 -1.90 18.68 -58.28
N ARG A 360 -2.06 17.35 -58.34
CA ARG A 360 -2.41 16.64 -59.57
C ARG A 360 -3.74 17.13 -60.14
N HIS A 361 -4.77 17.27 -59.31
CA HIS A 361 -6.07 17.79 -59.76
C HIS A 361 -5.98 19.23 -60.26
N SER A 362 -5.20 20.11 -59.59
CA SER A 362 -4.96 21.47 -60.07
C SER A 362 -4.33 21.48 -61.46
N LEU A 363 -3.27 20.68 -61.68
CA LEU A 363 -2.62 20.57 -62.99
C LEU A 363 -3.57 20.05 -64.09
N ILE A 364 -4.44 19.10 -63.76
CA ILE A 364 -5.47 18.60 -64.68
C ILE A 364 -6.45 19.72 -65.04
N VAL A 365 -6.93 20.48 -64.04
CA VAL A 365 -7.85 21.61 -64.28
C VAL A 365 -7.20 22.69 -65.13
N ASP A 366 -5.94 23.03 -64.86
CA ASP A 366 -5.19 24.02 -65.64
C ASP A 366 -5.03 23.56 -67.11
N GLU A 367 -4.69 22.29 -67.34
CA GLU A 367 -4.57 21.72 -68.68
C GLU A 367 -5.93 21.68 -69.41
N LEU A 368 -7.01 21.28 -68.72
CA LEU A 368 -8.36 21.31 -69.29
C LEU A 368 -8.79 22.74 -69.65
N THR A 369 -8.47 23.71 -68.80
CA THR A 369 -8.75 25.13 -69.03
C THR A 369 -7.97 25.64 -70.25
N TYR A 370 -6.68 25.31 -70.34
CA TYR A 370 -5.85 25.65 -71.49
C TYR A 370 -6.38 25.05 -72.80
N ARG A 371 -6.75 23.77 -72.80
CA ARG A 371 -7.34 23.10 -73.98
C ARG A 371 -8.66 23.72 -74.38
N HIS A 372 -9.53 24.00 -73.41
CA HIS A 372 -10.82 24.65 -73.67
C HIS A 372 -10.62 26.02 -74.30
N ALA A 373 -9.73 26.85 -73.73
CA ALA A 373 -9.40 28.16 -74.29
C ALA A 373 -8.78 28.08 -75.70
N SER A 374 -7.89 27.10 -75.93
CA SER A 374 -7.25 26.88 -77.24
C SER A 374 -8.26 26.45 -78.31
N LEU A 375 -9.17 25.53 -77.98
CA LEU A 375 -10.25 25.11 -78.87
C LEU A 375 -11.24 26.26 -79.14
N GLY A 376 -11.58 27.03 -78.10
CA GLY A 376 -12.42 28.22 -78.23
C GLY A 376 -11.79 29.28 -79.15
N LEU A 377 -10.48 29.51 -79.03
CA LEU A 377 -9.73 30.40 -79.90
C LEU A 377 -9.73 29.89 -81.36
N ALA A 378 -9.51 28.58 -81.57
CA ALA A 378 -9.51 27.99 -82.90
C ALA A 378 -10.89 28.10 -83.59
N ALA A 379 -11.97 27.82 -82.84
CA ALA A 379 -13.34 28.01 -83.30
C ALA A 379 -13.60 29.48 -83.66
N ALA A 380 -13.33 30.41 -82.73
CA ALA A 380 -13.53 31.85 -82.97
C ALA A 380 -12.69 32.38 -84.13
N THR A 381 -11.48 31.87 -84.35
CA THR A 381 -10.62 32.23 -85.49
C THR A 381 -11.22 31.75 -86.81
N THR A 382 -11.78 30.53 -86.82
CA THR A 382 -12.47 29.96 -87.98
C THR A 382 -13.72 30.77 -88.32
N ASP A 383 -14.54 31.09 -87.32
CA ASP A 383 -15.73 31.92 -87.47
C ASP A 383 -15.38 33.33 -87.98
N ALA A 384 -14.32 33.95 -87.42
CA ALA A 384 -13.83 35.24 -87.87
C ALA A 384 -13.34 35.20 -89.33
N ALA A 385 -12.70 34.11 -89.76
CA ALA A 385 -12.27 33.93 -91.15
C ALA A 385 -13.48 33.77 -92.09
N ALA A 386 -14.51 33.02 -91.68
CA ALA A 386 -15.76 32.88 -92.43
C ALA A 386 -16.47 34.23 -92.58
N LEU A 387 -16.66 34.97 -91.49
CA LEU A 387 -17.27 36.30 -91.50
C LEU A 387 -16.48 37.30 -92.37
N ARG A 388 -15.14 37.23 -92.38
CA ARG A 388 -14.32 38.06 -93.28
C ARG A 388 -14.52 37.70 -94.75
N ARG A 389 -14.69 36.42 -95.08
CA ARG A 389 -15.03 35.98 -96.46
C ARG A 389 -16.40 36.49 -96.85
N GLU A 390 -17.42 36.27 -96.02
CA GLU A 390 -18.78 36.79 -96.25
C GLU A 390 -18.79 38.31 -96.44
N LEU A 391 -18.04 39.05 -95.63
CA LEU A 391 -17.89 40.51 -95.79
C LEU A 391 -17.24 40.88 -97.12
N THR A 392 -16.25 40.11 -97.57
CA THR A 392 -15.53 40.36 -98.83
C THR A 392 -16.42 40.04 -100.03
N ASP A 393 -17.17 38.93 -99.98
CA ASP A 393 -18.15 38.53 -100.98
C ASP A 393 -19.28 39.56 -101.06
N ALA A 394 -19.80 40.02 -99.92
CA ALA A 394 -20.80 41.07 -99.85
C ALA A 394 -20.29 42.41 -100.43
N ARG A 395 -19.03 42.78 -100.14
CA ARG A 395 -18.40 43.98 -100.74
C ARG A 395 -18.21 43.85 -102.25
N THR A 396 -17.83 42.66 -102.72
CA THR A 396 -17.66 42.37 -104.15
C THR A 396 -19.00 42.39 -104.87
N LEU A 397 -20.04 41.83 -104.26
CA LEU A 397 -21.40 41.91 -104.78
C LEU A 397 -21.90 43.36 -104.82
N HIS A 398 -21.65 44.14 -103.77
CA HIS A 398 -22.00 45.55 -103.73
C HIS A 398 -21.29 46.37 -104.82
N SER A 399 -19.99 46.17 -105.02
CA SER A 399 -19.24 46.86 -106.08
C SER A 399 -19.69 46.42 -107.47
N ALA A 400 -20.03 45.14 -107.66
CA ALA A 400 -20.63 44.64 -108.90
C ALA A 400 -21.98 45.32 -109.19
N TRP A 401 -22.84 45.49 -108.18
CA TRP A 401 -24.10 46.23 -108.31
C TRP A 401 -23.89 47.71 -108.65
N GLN A 402 -22.92 48.38 -108.02
CA GLN A 402 -22.56 49.76 -108.36
C GLN A 402 -22.06 49.88 -109.82
N ALA A 403 -21.26 48.90 -110.28
CA ALA A 403 -20.75 48.88 -111.65
C ALA A 403 -21.81 48.49 -112.69
N ALA A 404 -22.88 47.79 -112.30
CA ALA A 404 -23.91 47.30 -113.22
C ALA A 404 -24.54 48.42 -114.05
N GLU A 405 -24.82 49.59 -113.45
CA GLU A 405 -25.38 50.73 -114.18
C GLU A 405 -24.39 51.26 -115.23
N ALA A 406 -23.10 51.38 -114.88
CA ALA A 406 -22.07 51.80 -115.83
C ALA A 406 -21.90 50.80 -116.98
N VAL A 407 -21.94 49.49 -116.70
CA VAL A 407 -21.87 48.43 -117.72
C VAL A 407 -23.11 48.46 -118.63
N LEU A 408 -24.32 48.66 -118.08
CA LEU A 408 -25.55 48.80 -118.86
C LEU A 408 -25.51 50.06 -119.74
N ARG A 409 -25.04 51.20 -119.21
CA ARG A 409 -24.82 52.43 -120.00
C ARG A 409 -23.81 52.20 -121.12
N HIS A 410 -22.70 51.51 -120.84
CA HIS A 410 -21.69 51.16 -121.84
C HIS A 410 -22.26 50.25 -122.93
N ARG A 411 -23.03 49.20 -122.56
CA ARG A 411 -23.71 48.33 -123.54
C ARG A 411 -24.71 49.11 -124.39
N ALA A 412 -25.56 49.93 -123.77
CA ALA A 412 -26.52 50.76 -124.51
C ALA A 412 -25.83 51.76 -125.45
N ALA A 413 -24.68 52.31 -125.04
CA ALA A 413 -23.85 53.15 -125.89
C ALA A 413 -23.20 52.35 -127.04
N ALA A 414 -22.65 51.16 -126.77
CA ALA A 414 -22.08 50.28 -127.79
C ALA A 414 -23.14 49.84 -128.82
N ASP A 415 -24.34 49.46 -128.37
CA ASP A 415 -25.47 49.14 -129.24
C ASP A 415 -25.90 50.36 -130.08
N ARG A 416 -25.88 51.55 -129.48
CA ARG A 416 -26.17 52.81 -130.21
C ARG A 416 -25.11 53.07 -131.28
N VAL A 417 -23.82 52.92 -130.96
CA VAL A 417 -22.72 53.04 -131.93
C VAL A 417 -22.89 52.01 -133.06
N ALA A 418 -23.19 50.75 -132.74
CA ALA A 418 -23.42 49.71 -133.73
C ALA A 418 -24.61 50.04 -134.67
N ARG A 419 -25.74 50.53 -134.12
CA ARG A 419 -26.89 50.97 -134.91
C ARG A 419 -26.56 52.17 -135.80
N VAL A 420 -25.90 53.19 -135.25
CA VAL A 420 -25.49 54.38 -136.02
C VAL A 420 -24.51 53.99 -137.12
N ALA A 421 -23.53 53.13 -136.85
CA ALA A 421 -22.60 52.65 -137.85
C ALA A 421 -23.30 51.84 -138.97
N ALA A 422 -24.33 51.04 -138.64
CA ALA A 422 -25.14 50.36 -139.64
C ALA A 422 -25.94 51.35 -140.51
N ALA A 423 -26.60 52.35 -139.88
CA ALA A 423 -27.34 53.39 -140.59
C ALA A 423 -26.44 54.26 -141.47
N ILE A 424 -25.22 54.58 -141.02
CA ILE A 424 -24.21 55.29 -141.83
C ILE A 424 -23.84 54.44 -143.05
N ARG A 425 -23.55 53.14 -142.88
CA ARG A 425 -23.24 52.27 -144.01
C ARG A 425 -24.38 52.17 -145.02
N GLU A 426 -25.62 52.10 -144.55
CA GLU A 426 -26.81 52.08 -145.41
C GLU A 426 -26.97 53.42 -146.15
N ALA A 427 -26.81 54.55 -145.46
CA ALA A 427 -26.82 55.88 -146.08
C ALA A 427 -25.67 56.07 -147.09
N GLU A 428 -24.49 55.52 -146.82
CA GLU A 428 -23.36 55.53 -147.76
C GLU A 428 -23.66 54.70 -149.01
N LEU A 429 -24.31 53.54 -148.87
CA LEU A 429 -24.75 52.71 -149.99
C LEU A 429 -25.84 53.41 -150.84
N ASP A 430 -26.82 54.06 -150.20
CA ASP A 430 -27.87 54.82 -150.89
C ASP A 430 -27.32 56.08 -151.58
N ALA A 431 -26.32 56.74 -150.99
CA ALA A 431 -25.68 57.92 -151.56
C ALA A 431 -24.65 57.61 -152.66
N ALA A 432 -24.12 56.38 -152.71
CA ALA A 432 -23.13 55.94 -153.70
C ALA A 432 -23.54 56.20 -155.16
N PRO A 433 -24.76 55.85 -155.64
CA PRO A 433 -25.17 56.14 -157.01
C PRO A 433 -25.28 57.64 -157.32
N ALA A 434 -25.76 58.45 -156.35
CA ALA A 434 -25.86 59.90 -156.51
C ALA A 434 -24.47 60.56 -156.58
N LEU A 435 -23.52 60.12 -155.76
CA LEU A 435 -22.13 60.57 -155.80
C LEU A 435 -21.44 60.15 -157.10
N ALA A 436 -21.66 58.92 -157.57
CA ALA A 436 -21.13 58.44 -158.85
C ALA A 436 -21.71 59.20 -160.06
N ALA A 437 -22.99 59.59 -159.99
CA ALA A 437 -23.62 60.45 -160.99
C ALA A 437 -23.03 61.88 -160.97
N ARG A 438 -22.82 62.46 -159.77
CA ARG A 438 -22.16 63.76 -159.61
C ARG A 438 -20.73 63.75 -160.15
N ALA A 439 -19.95 62.71 -159.86
CA ALA A 439 -18.58 62.57 -160.35
C ALA A 439 -18.53 62.46 -161.89
N ARG A 440 -19.46 61.71 -162.49
CA ARG A 440 -19.61 61.64 -163.96
C ARG A 440 -19.99 62.98 -164.56
N ALA A 441 -20.94 63.70 -163.96
CA ALA A 441 -21.35 65.03 -164.42
C ALA A 441 -20.21 66.05 -164.30
N ALA A 442 -19.45 66.04 -163.19
CA ALA A 442 -18.29 66.89 -162.99
C ALA A 442 -17.18 66.60 -164.01
N SER A 443 -16.91 65.32 -164.30
CA SER A 443 -15.94 64.93 -165.34
C SER A 443 -16.38 65.32 -166.76
N ALA A 444 -17.68 65.26 -167.06
CA ALA A 444 -18.23 65.72 -168.34
C ALA A 444 -18.11 67.25 -168.48
N LEU A 445 -18.41 68.00 -167.41
CA LEU A 445 -18.28 69.45 -167.38
C LEU A 445 -16.82 69.90 -167.53
N ALA A 446 -15.89 69.26 -166.81
CA ALA A 446 -14.46 69.56 -166.91
C ALA A 446 -13.95 69.39 -168.35
N ARG A 447 -14.33 68.29 -169.03
CA ARG A 447 -13.97 68.06 -170.45
C ARG A 447 -14.59 69.09 -171.39
N ALA A 448 -15.82 69.53 -171.15
CA ALA A 448 -16.47 70.56 -171.95
C ALA A 448 -15.77 71.93 -171.80
N LEU A 449 -15.33 72.27 -170.58
CA LEU A 449 -14.60 73.50 -170.31
C LEU A 449 -13.19 73.49 -170.94
N GLU A 450 -12.46 72.38 -170.88
CA GLU A 450 -11.17 72.25 -171.57
C GLU A 450 -11.31 72.41 -173.10
N ALA A 451 -12.33 71.78 -173.70
CA ALA A 451 -12.60 71.93 -175.13
C ALA A 451 -12.98 73.37 -175.52
N ALA A 452 -13.75 74.06 -174.65
CA ALA A 452 -14.11 75.46 -174.85
C ALA A 452 -12.91 76.41 -174.71
N ALA A 453 -12.00 76.14 -173.77
CA ALA A 453 -10.77 76.90 -173.57
C ALA A 453 -9.86 76.80 -174.80
N ALA A 454 -9.62 75.59 -175.32
CA ALA A 454 -8.80 75.39 -176.52
C ALA A 454 -9.38 76.09 -177.77
N ALA A 455 -10.72 76.10 -177.91
CA ALA A 455 -11.39 76.81 -179.01
C ALA A 455 -11.31 78.34 -178.87
N ALA A 456 -11.27 78.86 -177.64
CA ALA A 456 -11.12 80.28 -177.36
C ALA A 456 -9.68 80.76 -177.60
N GLU A 457 -8.67 79.98 -177.22
CA GLU A 457 -7.25 80.27 -177.48
C GLU A 457 -6.96 80.35 -178.99
N ALA A 458 -7.43 79.39 -179.78
CA ALA A 458 -7.27 79.43 -181.24
C ALA A 458 -7.91 80.67 -181.89
N ARG A 459 -9.02 81.16 -181.32
CA ARG A 459 -9.68 82.40 -181.77
C ARG A 459 -8.90 83.65 -181.37
N ALA A 460 -8.32 83.67 -180.17
CA ALA A 460 -7.51 84.79 -179.70
C ALA A 460 -6.27 84.98 -180.59
N ASP A 461 -5.55 83.90 -180.90
CA ASP A 461 -4.36 83.96 -181.77
C ASP A 461 -4.68 84.52 -183.17
N THR A 462 -5.86 84.18 -183.70
CA THR A 462 -6.31 84.65 -185.02
C THR A 462 -6.65 86.14 -185.03
N GLU A 463 -7.28 86.64 -183.97
CA GLU A 463 -7.63 88.06 -183.85
C GLU A 463 -6.42 88.93 -183.48
N GLU A 464 -5.42 88.37 -182.77
CA GLU A 464 -4.18 89.08 -182.42
C GLU A 464 -3.28 89.33 -183.65
N GLN A 465 -3.26 88.40 -184.61
CA GLN A 465 -2.66 88.63 -185.94
C GLN A 465 -3.36 89.76 -186.70
N ARG A 466 -4.69 89.81 -186.69
CA ARG A 466 -5.47 90.90 -187.31
C ARG A 466 -5.26 92.26 -186.67
N ALA A 467 -5.14 92.30 -185.34
CA ALA A 467 -4.87 93.52 -184.61
C ALA A 467 -3.51 94.11 -184.98
N SER A 468 -2.48 93.26 -185.15
CA SER A 468 -1.14 93.68 -185.58
C SER A 468 -1.16 94.37 -186.95
N GLU A 469 -1.89 93.81 -187.93
CA GLU A 469 -2.00 94.40 -189.27
C GLU A 469 -2.70 95.77 -189.24
N LEU A 470 -3.80 95.89 -188.49
CA LEU A 470 -4.56 97.15 -188.37
C LEU A 470 -3.79 98.25 -187.61
N GLN A 471 -2.88 97.88 -186.71
CA GLN A 471 -2.08 98.84 -185.94
C GLN A 471 -1.00 99.49 -186.79
N GLU A 472 -0.39 98.75 -187.72
CA GLU A 472 0.58 99.29 -188.69
C GLU A 472 -0.08 100.27 -189.68
N ASP A 473 -1.30 99.95 -190.13
CA ASP A 473 -2.09 100.84 -191.00
C ASP A 473 -2.55 102.12 -190.27
N GLY A 474 -2.94 102.00 -189.00
CA GLY A 474 -3.31 103.13 -188.15
C GLY A 474 -2.13 104.08 -187.86
N ALA A 475 -0.93 103.55 -187.71
CA ALA A 475 0.27 104.36 -187.48
C ALA A 475 0.62 105.27 -188.68
N LYS A 476 0.39 104.78 -189.91
CA LYS A 476 0.53 105.59 -191.14
C LYS A 476 -0.51 106.71 -191.19
N ALA A 477 -1.78 106.41 -190.93
CA ALA A 477 -2.87 107.38 -191.00
C ALA A 477 -2.77 108.47 -189.91
N GLN A 478 -2.26 108.13 -188.72
CA GLN A 478 -2.07 109.07 -187.62
C GLN A 478 -1.00 110.11 -187.94
N SER A 479 0.13 109.69 -188.54
CA SER A 479 1.23 110.58 -188.93
C SER A 479 0.74 111.68 -189.89
N ASP A 480 -0.03 111.30 -190.91
CA ASP A 480 -0.57 112.21 -191.92
C ASP A 480 -1.57 113.23 -191.33
N ALA A 481 -2.36 112.83 -190.32
CA ALA A 481 -3.35 113.68 -189.66
C ALA A 481 -2.73 114.73 -188.72
N THR A 482 -1.65 114.40 -188.02
CA THR A 482 -1.02 115.32 -187.05
C THR A 482 -0.37 116.54 -187.70
N GLU A 483 0.23 116.43 -188.88
CA GLU A 483 0.92 117.58 -189.47
C GLU A 483 -0.04 118.54 -190.16
N ALA A 484 -1.15 118.05 -190.74
CA ALA A 484 -2.24 118.91 -191.19
C ALA A 484 -2.83 119.74 -190.02
N ALA A 485 -2.95 119.15 -188.82
CA ALA A 485 -3.43 119.85 -187.63
C ALA A 485 -2.46 120.92 -187.10
N THR A 486 -1.14 120.70 -187.27
CA THR A 486 -0.11 121.65 -186.81
C THR A 486 -0.10 122.93 -187.65
N ALA A 487 -0.40 122.83 -188.95
CA ALA A 487 -0.56 123.97 -189.84
C ALA A 487 -1.79 124.83 -189.51
N ALA A 488 -2.91 124.21 -189.10
CA ALA A 488 -4.17 124.90 -188.82
C ALA A 488 -4.17 125.69 -187.50
N GLN A 489 -3.47 125.19 -186.47
CA GLN A 489 -3.45 125.82 -185.14
C GLN A 489 -2.72 127.17 -185.15
N LYS A 490 -1.67 127.32 -185.97
CA LYS A 490 -0.82 128.52 -185.94
C LYS A 490 -1.44 129.72 -186.67
N ALA A 491 -2.18 129.49 -187.75
CA ALA A 491 -2.95 130.53 -188.44
C ALA A 491 -4.05 131.14 -187.54
N ARG A 492 -4.57 130.37 -186.56
CA ARG A 492 -5.55 130.87 -185.58
C ARG A 492 -4.95 131.82 -184.56
N SER A 493 -3.73 131.60 -184.10
CA SER A 493 -3.09 132.51 -183.13
C SER A 493 -2.72 133.87 -183.73
N GLU A 494 -2.38 133.92 -185.03
CA GLU A 494 -2.11 135.17 -185.75
C GLU A 494 -3.36 136.08 -185.84
N SER A 495 -4.56 135.49 -185.81
CA SER A 495 -5.83 136.22 -185.82
C SER A 495 -6.19 136.85 -184.46
N GLU A 496 -5.86 136.19 -183.36
CA GLU A 496 -6.28 136.65 -182.02
C GLU A 496 -5.41 137.79 -181.51
N HIS A 497 -4.11 137.77 -181.80
CA HIS A 497 -3.20 138.82 -181.36
C HIS A 497 -3.49 140.19 -182.02
N LEU A 498 -4.00 140.21 -183.25
CA LEU A 498 -4.39 141.44 -183.94
C LEU A 498 -5.68 142.08 -183.39
N ARG A 499 -6.58 141.29 -182.77
CA ARG A 499 -7.81 141.82 -182.17
C ARG A 499 -7.55 142.55 -180.85
N GLN A 500 -6.58 142.09 -180.06
CA GLN A 500 -6.26 142.72 -178.78
C GLN A 500 -5.59 144.10 -178.96
N ARG A 501 -4.90 144.31 -180.10
CA ARG A 501 -4.32 145.60 -180.54
C ARG A 501 -5.35 146.72 -180.81
N LEU A 502 -6.65 146.42 -180.89
CA LEU A 502 -7.66 147.42 -181.22
C LEU A 502 -8.37 148.04 -180.00
N ALA A 503 -8.35 147.36 -178.85
CA ALA A 503 -9.18 147.76 -177.70
C ALA A 503 -8.51 148.77 -176.75
N GLU A 504 -7.17 148.90 -176.77
CA GLU A 504 -6.45 149.78 -175.84
C GLU A 504 -6.24 151.22 -176.34
N VAL A 505 -6.68 151.58 -177.55
CA VAL A 505 -6.47 152.93 -178.12
C VAL A 505 -7.66 153.89 -177.85
N GLU A 506 -8.73 153.45 -177.18
CA GLU A 506 -9.91 154.29 -176.88
C GLU A 506 -10.05 154.77 -175.42
N GLN A 507 -8.95 154.96 -174.67
CA GLN A 507 -8.93 155.88 -173.51
C GLN A 507 -7.70 156.80 -173.51
#